data_AF-A0A7S3TKG8-F1
#
_entry.id   AF-A0A7S3TKG8-F1
#
_cell.length_a   1.000
_cell.length_b   1.000
_cell.length_c   1.000
_cell.angle_alpha   90.00
_cell.angle_beta   90.00
_cell.angle_gamma   90.00
#
_symmetry.space_group_name_H-M   'P 1'
#
loop_
_entity.id
_entity.type
_entity.pdbx_description
1 polymer ?
#
loop_
_entity_poly.entity_id
_entity_poly.type
_entity_poly.pdbx_seq_one_letter_code
_entity_poly.pdbx_strand_id
1 'polypeptide(L)'
;FWLKPFLAQDSDRAISGTPVSSITPMYAPMDLDSQAVESGCCDASMQHTVGLVRAESMDLSNDPRFFGDNVINKRLAAFSTLGVISGLMTGTASWVMPNFLKTNMTFIGVTDPWVLFKHGIQLLGLMLIGFCFFLSMISTMVFGTQQYFTFRLMTSGPLGFESAKSFYLDPEMTGFRKQAANGLLWGLPAFLLGEGCELYMKDQMGVDEDDVKPQALPHRMGGFVILACFIFMSCYIWRIARRHQQIFNMRYYQDHQAGARNLMESLMPDSERNMRTGLFS
;
A
#
# COMPACT_ATOMS: atom_id res chain seq x y z
N PHE A 1 -25.75 16.50 -13.86
CA PHE A 1 -26.43 16.11 -12.63
C PHE A 1 -25.87 14.75 -12.20
N TRP A 2 -24.66 14.62 -11.63
CA TRP A 2 -24.06 15.27 -10.47
C TRP A 2 -22.54 15.30 -10.69
N LEU A 3 -21.96 16.48 -10.94
CA LEU A 3 -20.51 16.76 -10.83
C LEU A 3 -20.28 18.23 -11.21
N LYS A 4 -20.36 19.10 -10.20
CA LYS A 4 -19.95 20.52 -10.05
C LYS A 4 -20.93 21.15 -9.04
N PRO A 5 -20.48 21.78 -7.94
CA PRO A 5 -19.26 22.61 -7.85
C PRO A 5 -18.34 22.26 -6.65
N PHE A 6 -17.05 22.06 -6.90
CA PHE A 6 -16.00 22.13 -5.86
C PHE A 6 -14.81 22.99 -6.32
N LEU A 7 -15.00 23.85 -7.32
CA LEU A 7 -13.95 24.74 -7.84
C LEU A 7 -14.47 26.16 -8.03
N ALA A 8 -14.99 26.73 -6.94
CA ALA A 8 -15.28 28.17 -6.88
C ALA A 8 -15.19 28.65 -5.43
N GLN A 9 -13.98 28.70 -4.86
CA GLN A 9 -13.71 29.67 -3.79
C GLN A 9 -12.22 29.94 -3.63
N ASP A 10 -11.90 31.24 -3.66
CA ASP A 10 -10.70 31.92 -3.15
C ASP A 10 -9.39 31.87 -3.94
N SER A 11 -9.41 32.62 -5.06
CA SER A 11 -8.26 33.40 -5.53
C SER A 11 -8.59 34.87 -5.31
N ASP A 12 -8.22 35.43 -4.16
CA ASP A 12 -7.83 36.85 -3.97
C ASP A 12 -7.64 37.16 -2.49
N ARG A 13 -6.40 37.10 -1.99
CA ARG A 13 -5.93 37.92 -0.87
C ARG A 13 -4.41 37.97 -0.82
N ALA A 14 -3.88 39.12 -1.21
CA ALA A 14 -2.49 39.49 -1.05
C ALA A 14 -2.22 40.00 0.39
N ILE A 15 -1.13 39.47 0.97
CA ILE A 15 -0.11 40.07 1.85
C ILE A 15 -0.57 40.76 3.16
N SER A 16 -0.24 40.11 4.28
CA SER A 16 0.25 40.77 5.50
C SER A 16 1.15 39.80 6.26
N GLY A 17 2.44 40.12 6.38
CA GLY A 17 3.42 39.32 7.10
C GLY A 17 3.16 39.32 8.62
N THR A 18 3.27 38.14 9.21
CA THR A 18 3.36 37.93 10.67
C THR A 18 4.55 37.02 10.98
N PRO A 19 5.22 37.22 12.13
CA PRO A 19 6.46 36.50 12.45
C PRO A 19 6.20 35.03 12.79
N VAL A 20 7.16 34.19 12.38
CA VAL A 20 7.22 32.74 12.63
C VAL A 20 7.26 32.47 14.13
N SER A 21 6.11 32.06 14.69
CA SER A 21 6.03 31.40 15.98
C SER A 21 6.18 29.89 15.80
N SER A 22 7.10 29.32 16.58
CA SER A 22 7.38 27.90 16.81
C SER A 22 6.19 26.95 16.62
N ILE A 23 6.34 25.99 15.71
CA ILE A 23 5.42 24.87 15.49
C ILE A 23 5.64 23.85 16.61
N THR A 24 4.73 23.81 17.57
CA THR A 24 4.47 22.65 18.44
C THR A 24 3.62 21.64 17.64
N PRO A 25 3.97 20.34 17.64
CA PRO A 25 3.11 19.32 17.04
C PRO A 25 1.83 19.16 17.85
N MET A 26 0.71 19.59 17.27
CA MET A 26 -0.63 19.42 17.80
C MET A 26 -1.06 17.96 17.62
N TYR A 27 -0.90 17.15 18.67
CA TYR A 27 -1.62 15.89 18.80
C TYR A 27 -3.11 16.20 18.98
N ALA A 28 -3.90 15.97 17.94
CA ALA A 28 -5.35 15.92 18.08
C ALA A 28 -5.71 14.59 18.77
N PRO A 29 -6.44 14.60 19.90
CA PRO A 29 -7.00 13.38 20.46
C PRO A 29 -8.04 12.82 19.48
N MET A 30 -7.86 11.57 19.06
CA MET A 30 -8.91 10.80 18.42
C MET A 30 -9.92 10.44 19.50
N ASP A 31 -11.01 11.20 19.58
CA ASP A 31 -12.21 10.80 20.31
C ASP A 31 -12.87 9.65 19.54
N LEU A 32 -12.63 8.43 20.04
CA LEU A 32 -13.35 7.24 19.62
C LEU A 32 -14.71 7.29 20.32
N ASP A 33 -15.72 7.83 19.62
CA ASP A 33 -17.12 7.71 20.03
C ASP A 33 -17.53 6.24 20.04
N SER A 34 -17.43 5.65 21.24
CA SER A 34 -17.92 4.34 21.59
C SER A 34 -19.44 4.37 21.54
N GLN A 35 -20.03 4.03 20.40
CA GLN A 35 -21.47 3.84 20.29
C GLN A 35 -21.91 2.69 21.18
N ALA A 36 -22.89 3.04 22.01
CA ALA A 36 -23.56 2.21 22.99
C ALA A 36 -24.21 0.98 22.36
N VAL A 37 -23.92 -0.18 22.94
CA VAL A 37 -24.75 -1.39 22.82
C VAL A 37 -25.15 -1.81 24.23
N GLU A 38 -26.41 -1.48 24.52
CA GLU A 38 -27.37 -2.13 25.41
C GLU A 38 -26.97 -2.41 26.88
N SER A 39 -27.44 -1.48 27.71
CA SER A 39 -27.74 -1.64 29.13
C SER A 39 -28.80 -2.74 29.35
N GLY A 40 -28.34 -3.96 29.64
CA GLY A 40 -29.14 -5.06 30.19
C GLY A 40 -28.96 -5.17 31.72
N CYS A 41 -29.95 -4.68 32.46
CA CYS A 41 -30.06 -4.74 33.91
C CYS A 41 -30.49 -6.13 34.36
N CYS A 42 -29.62 -6.91 35.03
CA CYS A 42 -30.02 -8.10 35.81
C CYS A 42 -29.03 -8.35 36.95
N ASP A 43 -29.54 -8.13 38.16
CA ASP A 43 -29.32 -8.87 39.41
C ASP A 43 -27.92 -9.07 39.98
N ALA A 44 -27.71 -8.33 41.06
CA ALA A 44 -26.89 -8.73 42.19
C ALA A 44 -27.49 -9.99 42.84
N SER A 45 -26.83 -11.14 42.65
CA SER A 45 -27.07 -12.34 43.44
C SER A 45 -25.74 -12.95 43.91
N MET A 46 -25.64 -13.00 45.23
CA MET A 46 -24.80 -13.80 46.13
C MET A 46 -23.59 -14.54 45.56
N GLN A 47 -22.44 -14.09 46.10
CA GLN A 47 -21.24 -14.87 46.38
C GLN A 47 -21.55 -16.26 46.97
N HIS A 48 -21.22 -17.31 46.23
CA HIS A 48 -20.66 -18.54 46.81
C HIS A 48 -19.86 -19.33 45.76
N THR A 49 -18.53 -19.22 45.86
CA THR A 49 -17.52 -20.27 45.61
C THR A 49 -17.88 -21.39 44.64
N VAL A 50 -17.59 -21.18 43.36
CA VAL A 50 -16.94 -22.20 42.53
C VAL A 50 -15.75 -21.49 41.89
N GLY A 51 -14.54 -21.99 42.14
CA GLY A 51 -13.26 -21.37 41.80
C GLY A 51 -13.04 -21.12 40.32
N LEU A 52 -13.72 -20.12 39.76
CA LEU A 52 -13.26 -19.41 38.59
C LEU A 52 -12.19 -18.44 39.09
N VAL A 53 -10.94 -18.91 39.01
CA VAL A 53 -9.74 -18.10 39.10
C VAL A 53 -9.97 -16.84 38.30
N ARG A 54 -10.21 -15.72 38.99
CA ARG A 54 -10.16 -14.40 38.39
C ARG A 54 -8.76 -14.32 37.80
N ALA A 55 -8.66 -14.31 36.47
CA ALA A 55 -7.39 -14.27 35.79
C ALA A 55 -6.74 -12.91 36.09
N GLU A 56 -5.95 -12.85 37.16
CA GLU A 56 -4.95 -11.81 37.42
C GLU A 56 -3.84 -11.79 36.33
N SER A 57 -3.98 -12.60 35.26
CA SER A 57 -3.06 -12.66 34.11
C SER A 57 -3.25 -11.52 33.10
N MET A 58 -4.03 -10.48 33.43
CA MET A 58 -4.11 -9.24 32.66
C MET A 58 -3.62 -8.01 33.44
N ASP A 59 -3.01 -8.19 34.63
CA ASP A 59 -2.31 -7.09 35.30
C ASP A 59 -0.94 -6.84 34.65
N LEU A 60 -0.99 -6.36 33.41
CA LEU A 60 0.13 -5.91 32.59
C LEU A 60 0.54 -4.46 32.92
N SER A 61 0.23 -4.01 34.13
CA SER A 61 0.35 -2.61 34.54
C SER A 61 1.81 -2.13 34.68
N ASN A 62 2.81 -3.02 34.57
CA ASN A 62 4.21 -2.65 34.87
C ASN A 62 5.31 -3.25 33.96
N ASP A 63 5.04 -3.85 32.79
CA ASP A 63 6.13 -4.23 31.88
C ASP A 63 6.45 -3.09 30.90
N PRO A 64 7.62 -2.41 31.01
CA PRO A 64 8.00 -1.30 30.13
C PRO A 64 8.08 -1.69 28.65
N ARG A 65 8.10 -2.99 28.31
CA ARG A 65 8.02 -3.48 26.93
C ARG A 65 6.64 -3.29 26.28
N PHE A 66 5.58 -3.13 27.09
CA PHE A 66 4.23 -2.83 26.60
C PHE A 66 3.97 -1.32 26.45
N PHE A 67 4.64 -0.49 27.25
CA PHE A 67 4.56 0.96 27.16
C PHE A 67 5.57 1.57 26.19
N GLY A 68 6.53 0.77 25.73
CA GLY A 68 7.54 1.15 24.75
C GLY A 68 7.05 1.08 23.31
N ASP A 69 7.49 2.06 22.53
CA ASP A 69 7.26 2.20 21.10
C ASP A 69 7.96 1.06 20.32
N ASN A 70 7.33 -0.11 20.27
CA ASN A 70 7.96 -1.34 19.82
C ASN A 70 8.14 -1.36 18.28
N VAL A 71 9.18 -2.08 17.81
CA VAL A 71 9.50 -2.15 16.37
C VAL A 71 8.38 -2.79 15.56
N ILE A 72 7.59 -3.69 16.16
CA ILE A 72 6.47 -4.37 15.51
C ILE A 72 5.35 -3.37 15.17
N ASN A 73 4.98 -2.51 16.11
CA ASN A 73 3.97 -1.46 15.97
C ASN A 73 4.37 -0.46 14.88
N LYS A 74 5.64 -0.04 14.84
CA LYS A 74 6.15 0.84 13.78
C LYS A 74 6.00 0.20 12.39
N ARG A 75 6.26 -1.09 12.28
CA ARG A 75 6.10 -1.84 11.01
C ARG A 75 4.63 -2.07 10.67
N LEU A 76 3.78 -2.39 11.64
CA LEU A 76 2.34 -2.53 11.45
C LEU A 76 1.68 -1.22 11.02
N ALA A 77 2.09 -0.09 11.60
CA ALA A 77 1.62 1.22 11.19
C ALA A 77 1.97 1.51 9.72
N ALA A 78 3.20 1.18 9.29
CA ALA A 78 3.60 1.30 7.89
C ALA A 78 2.84 0.35 6.95
N PHE A 79 2.48 -0.86 7.39
CA PHE A 79 1.64 -1.76 6.57
C PHE A 79 0.19 -1.29 6.49
N SER A 80 -0.32 -0.66 7.55
CA SER A 80 -1.67 -0.09 7.53
C SER A 80 -1.79 0.99 6.46
N THR A 81 -0.80 1.88 6.32
CA THR A 81 -0.82 2.90 5.27
C THR A 81 -0.73 2.29 3.87
N LEU A 82 0.11 1.27 3.67
CA LEU A 82 0.17 0.53 2.40
C LEU A 82 -1.14 -0.19 2.07
N GLY A 83 -1.83 -0.74 3.08
CA GLY A 83 -3.14 -1.36 2.94
C GLY A 83 -4.23 -0.37 2.50
N VAL A 84 -4.20 0.87 3.00
CA VAL A 84 -5.11 1.93 2.56
C VAL A 84 -4.84 2.30 1.10
N ILE A 85 -3.58 2.46 0.72
CA ILE A 85 -3.20 2.77 -0.68
C ILE A 85 -3.65 1.64 -1.62
N SER A 86 -3.41 0.38 -1.26
CA SER A 86 -3.84 -0.76 -2.07
C SER A 86 -5.36 -0.86 -2.16
N GLY A 87 -6.10 -0.57 -1.07
CA GLY A 87 -7.55 -0.50 -1.08
C GLY A 87 -8.10 0.57 -2.03
N LEU A 88 -7.53 1.77 -2.01
CA LEU A 88 -7.90 2.86 -2.91
C LEU A 88 -7.61 2.52 -4.38
N MET A 89 -6.46 1.90 -4.66
CA MET A 89 -6.11 1.42 -6.00
C MET A 89 -7.08 0.34 -6.49
N THR A 90 -7.46 -0.62 -5.64
CA THR A 90 -8.45 -1.64 -5.99
C THR A 90 -9.82 -1.03 -6.29
N GLY A 91 -10.27 -0.07 -5.46
CA GLY A 91 -11.56 0.59 -5.65
C GLY A 91 -11.64 1.39 -6.94
N THR A 92 -10.60 2.16 -7.26
CA THR A 92 -10.50 2.93 -8.51
C THR A 92 -10.40 2.02 -9.73
N ALA A 93 -9.56 0.98 -9.69
CA ALA A 93 -9.46 0.00 -10.78
C ALA A 93 -10.79 -0.72 -11.04
N SER A 94 -11.54 -1.08 -9.98
CA SER A 94 -12.86 -1.70 -10.10
C SER A 94 -13.88 -0.76 -10.75
N TRP A 95 -13.76 0.55 -10.54
CA TRP A 95 -14.65 1.54 -11.15
C TRP A 95 -14.35 1.75 -12.64
N VAL A 96 -13.07 1.68 -13.03
CA VAL A 96 -12.63 1.87 -14.43
C VAL A 96 -12.91 0.65 -15.31
N MET A 97 -12.80 -0.57 -14.77
CA MET A 97 -12.89 -1.81 -15.54
C MET A 97 -14.17 -1.95 -16.41
N PRO A 98 -15.39 -1.60 -15.94
CA PRO A 98 -16.59 -1.63 -16.78
C PRO A 98 -16.54 -0.68 -18.00
N ASN A 99 -15.78 0.43 -17.93
CA ASN A 99 -15.71 1.38 -19.04
C ASN A 99 -15.00 0.77 -20.27
N PHE A 100 -14.04 -0.12 -20.05
CA PHE A 100 -13.39 -0.88 -21.12
C PHE A 100 -14.33 -1.91 -21.78
N LEU A 101 -15.30 -2.45 -21.02
CA LEU A 101 -16.23 -3.48 -21.51
C LEU A 101 -17.43 -2.90 -22.27
N LYS A 102 -17.86 -1.66 -21.94
CA LYS A 102 -18.99 -0.99 -22.62
C LYS A 102 -18.72 -0.67 -24.09
N THR A 103 -17.45 -0.67 -24.50
CA THR A 103 -17.07 -0.33 -25.87
C THR A 103 -17.23 -1.58 -26.75
N ASN A 104 -18.21 -1.56 -27.65
CA ASN A 104 -18.51 -2.67 -28.56
C ASN A 104 -17.27 -3.02 -29.40
N MET A 105 -16.66 -4.18 -29.14
CA MET A 105 -15.55 -4.71 -29.94
C MET A 105 -16.09 -5.56 -31.09
N THR A 106 -16.48 -4.93 -32.18
CA THR A 106 -16.84 -5.64 -33.41
C THR A 106 -15.60 -5.87 -34.25
N PHE A 107 -15.02 -7.08 -34.19
CA PHE A 107 -13.85 -7.47 -34.98
C PHE A 107 -14.16 -7.83 -36.45
N ILE A 108 -15.43 -7.84 -36.84
CA ILE A 108 -15.87 -8.36 -38.15
C ILE A 108 -15.68 -7.28 -39.22
N GLY A 109 -14.84 -7.57 -40.22
CA GLY A 109 -14.73 -6.78 -41.45
C GLY A 109 -13.77 -5.58 -41.40
N VAL A 110 -12.94 -5.46 -40.37
CA VAL A 110 -12.06 -4.29 -40.20
C VAL A 110 -10.91 -4.31 -41.21
N THR A 111 -10.99 -3.45 -42.23
CA THR A 111 -9.91 -3.23 -43.20
C THR A 111 -8.96 -2.11 -42.77
N ASP A 112 -9.40 -1.25 -41.84
CA ASP A 112 -8.65 -0.08 -41.41
C ASP A 112 -7.65 -0.38 -40.28
N PRO A 113 -6.34 -0.11 -40.48
CA PRO A 113 -5.31 -0.39 -39.46
C PRO A 113 -5.51 0.43 -38.17
N TRP A 114 -6.17 1.58 -38.26
CA TRP A 114 -6.45 2.46 -37.12
C TRP A 114 -7.45 1.89 -36.13
N VAL A 115 -8.48 1.20 -36.63
CA VAL A 115 -9.50 0.54 -35.80
C VAL A 115 -8.85 -0.62 -35.04
N LEU A 116 -7.99 -1.40 -35.70
CA LEU A 116 -7.22 -2.45 -35.05
C LEU A 116 -6.32 -1.91 -33.93
N PHE A 117 -5.61 -0.80 -34.18
CA PHE A 117 -4.77 -0.16 -33.17
C PHE A 117 -5.57 0.33 -31.96
N LYS A 118 -6.75 0.94 -32.18
CA LYS A 118 -7.67 1.37 -31.10
C LYS A 118 -8.08 0.19 -30.22
N HIS A 119 -8.52 -0.92 -30.83
CA HIS A 119 -8.87 -2.13 -30.08
C HIS A 119 -7.67 -2.76 -29.36
N GLY A 120 -6.47 -2.68 -29.96
CA GLY A 120 -5.22 -3.11 -29.32
C GLY A 120 -4.92 -2.33 -28.05
N ILE A 121 -5.02 -0.99 -28.08
CA ILE A 121 -4.84 -0.14 -26.88
C ILE A 121 -5.91 -0.44 -25.84
N GLN A 122 -7.17 -0.62 -26.25
CA GLN A 122 -8.27 -0.96 -25.34
C GLN A 122 -8.00 -2.28 -24.61
N LEU A 123 -7.58 -3.32 -25.34
CA LEU A 123 -7.24 -4.62 -24.77
C LEU A 123 -6.03 -4.52 -23.83
N LEU A 124 -5.00 -3.77 -24.24
CA LEU A 124 -3.83 -3.52 -23.40
C LEU A 124 -4.21 -2.81 -22.09
N GLY A 125 -5.03 -1.76 -22.18
CA GLY A 125 -5.53 -1.04 -21.01
C GLY A 125 -6.33 -1.92 -20.05
N LEU A 126 -7.23 -2.76 -20.60
CA LEU A 126 -7.99 -3.74 -19.82
C LEU A 126 -7.08 -4.75 -19.12
N MET A 127 -6.06 -5.28 -19.81
CA MET A 127 -5.10 -6.22 -19.23
C MET A 127 -4.24 -5.57 -18.14
N LEU A 128 -3.82 -4.32 -18.33
CA LEU A 128 -3.03 -3.57 -17.35
C LEU A 128 -3.83 -3.26 -16.08
N ILE A 129 -5.05 -2.73 -16.22
CA ILE A 129 -5.94 -2.45 -15.09
C ILE A 129 -6.35 -3.74 -14.39
N GLY A 130 -6.68 -4.81 -15.12
CA GLY A 130 -7.01 -6.11 -14.54
C GLY A 130 -5.83 -6.72 -13.76
N PHE A 131 -4.62 -6.64 -14.32
CA PHE A 131 -3.41 -7.07 -13.62
C PHE A 131 -3.13 -6.26 -12.37
N CYS A 132 -3.28 -4.93 -12.44
CA CYS A 132 -3.16 -4.07 -11.27
C CYS A 132 -4.21 -4.41 -10.21
N PHE A 133 -5.47 -4.59 -10.60
CA PHE A 133 -6.56 -4.95 -9.69
C PHE A 133 -6.24 -6.24 -8.94
N PHE A 134 -5.76 -7.27 -9.65
CA PHE A 134 -5.35 -8.54 -9.07
C PHE A 134 -4.21 -8.38 -8.04
N LEU A 135 -3.14 -7.65 -8.40
CA LEU A 135 -2.02 -7.41 -7.49
C LEU A 135 -2.43 -6.62 -6.24
N SER A 136 -3.24 -5.57 -6.41
CA SER A 136 -3.75 -4.76 -5.30
C SER A 136 -4.69 -5.55 -4.39
N MET A 137 -5.51 -6.44 -4.94
CA MET A 137 -6.39 -7.31 -4.16
C MET A 137 -5.59 -8.31 -3.29
N ILE A 138 -4.57 -8.96 -3.85
CA ILE A 138 -3.66 -9.82 -3.07
C ILE A 138 -2.96 -9.01 -1.98
N SER A 139 -2.46 -7.82 -2.33
CA SER A 139 -1.77 -6.94 -1.38
C SER A 139 -2.66 -6.55 -0.20
N THR A 140 -3.89 -6.13 -0.47
CA THR A 140 -4.87 -5.76 0.57
C THR A 140 -5.20 -6.94 1.48
N MET A 141 -5.36 -8.14 0.91
CA MET A 141 -5.64 -9.34 1.71
C MET A 141 -4.47 -9.67 2.65
N VAL A 142 -3.25 -9.73 2.11
CA VAL A 142 -2.05 -10.07 2.89
C VAL A 142 -1.81 -9.05 4.01
N PHE A 143 -1.91 -7.76 3.72
CA PHE A 143 -1.71 -6.73 4.75
C PHE A 143 -2.82 -6.74 5.81
N GLY A 144 -4.09 -6.88 5.41
CA GLY A 144 -5.21 -6.93 6.33
C GLY A 144 -5.16 -8.12 7.28
N THR A 145 -4.92 -9.33 6.76
CA THR A 145 -4.83 -10.55 7.58
C THR A 145 -3.62 -10.54 8.50
N GLN A 146 -2.46 -10.14 7.99
CA GLN A 146 -1.26 -10.08 8.82
C GLN A 146 -1.38 -9.04 9.94
N GLN A 147 -1.97 -7.88 9.66
CA GLN A 147 -2.26 -6.87 10.67
C GLN A 147 -3.20 -7.43 11.74
N TYR A 148 -4.33 -8.02 11.32
CA TYR A 148 -5.32 -8.59 12.23
C TYR A 148 -4.73 -9.66 13.17
N PHE A 149 -4.03 -10.66 12.64
CA PHE A 149 -3.48 -11.74 13.45
C PHE A 149 -2.34 -11.26 14.37
N THR A 150 -1.49 -10.34 13.91
CA THR A 150 -0.41 -9.81 14.75
C THR A 150 -0.99 -9.02 15.93
N PHE A 151 -1.98 -8.15 15.68
CA PHE A 151 -2.66 -7.42 16.76
C PHE A 151 -3.31 -8.36 17.77
N ARG A 152 -4.02 -9.39 17.28
CA ARG A 152 -4.69 -10.35 18.14
C ARG A 152 -3.72 -11.15 19.02
N LEU A 153 -2.57 -11.55 18.48
CA LEU A 153 -1.53 -12.24 19.25
C LEU A 153 -0.87 -11.32 20.28
N MET A 154 -0.62 -10.05 19.94
CA MET A 154 -0.04 -9.09 20.90
C MET A 154 -0.94 -8.88 22.12
N THR A 155 -2.25 -9.05 21.99
CA THR A 155 -3.22 -8.89 23.09
C THR A 155 -3.54 -10.18 23.85
N SER A 156 -2.95 -11.33 23.49
CA SER A 156 -3.33 -12.64 24.06
C SER A 156 -2.69 -12.97 25.43
N GLY A 157 -2.38 -11.95 26.25
CA GLY A 157 -1.81 -12.11 27.59
C GLY A 157 -0.27 -12.02 27.65
N PRO A 158 0.36 -12.49 28.75
CA PRO A 158 1.78 -12.26 29.03
C PRO A 158 2.75 -12.91 28.03
N LEU A 159 2.34 -14.02 27.39
CA LEU A 159 3.10 -14.69 26.33
C LEU A 159 2.69 -14.27 24.91
N GLY A 160 1.72 -13.36 24.79
CA GLY A 160 1.17 -12.94 23.50
C GLY A 160 2.20 -12.22 22.63
N PHE A 161 3.04 -11.39 23.25
CA PHE A 161 4.10 -10.67 22.53
C PHE A 161 5.15 -11.59 21.89
N GLU A 162 5.59 -12.64 22.61
CA GLU A 162 6.55 -13.61 22.07
C GLU A 162 5.94 -14.43 20.92
N SER A 163 4.67 -14.81 21.08
CA SER A 163 3.90 -15.51 20.05
C SER A 163 3.71 -14.64 18.80
N ALA A 164 3.39 -13.35 18.97
CA ALA A 164 3.28 -12.37 17.89
C ALA A 164 4.62 -12.17 17.18
N LYS A 165 5.72 -12.10 17.92
CA LYS A 165 7.08 -12.00 17.37
C LYS A 165 7.42 -13.24 16.53
N SER A 166 7.16 -14.45 17.04
CA SER A 166 7.42 -15.71 16.33
C SER A 166 6.61 -15.79 15.04
N PHE A 167 5.31 -15.49 15.10
CA PHE A 167 4.43 -15.44 13.92
C PHE A 167 4.88 -14.39 12.90
N TYR A 168 5.29 -13.21 13.36
CA TYR A 168 5.69 -12.11 12.48
C TYR A 168 7.01 -12.37 11.74
N LEU A 169 7.91 -13.14 12.36
CA LEU A 169 9.24 -13.52 11.83
C LEU A 169 9.20 -14.80 10.99
N ASP A 170 8.06 -15.46 10.86
CA ASP A 170 7.92 -16.65 10.04
C ASP A 170 8.37 -16.35 8.59
N PRO A 171 9.26 -17.19 8.02
CA PRO A 171 9.80 -16.98 6.67
C PRO A 171 8.71 -16.99 5.59
N GLU A 172 7.66 -17.80 5.73
CA GLU A 172 6.56 -17.87 4.76
C GLU A 172 5.75 -16.58 4.76
N MET A 173 5.39 -16.10 5.95
CA MET A 173 4.66 -14.82 6.12
C MET A 173 5.48 -13.63 5.61
N THR A 174 6.80 -13.65 5.85
CA THR A 174 7.71 -12.64 5.34
C THR A 174 7.80 -12.68 3.80
N GLY A 175 7.76 -13.87 3.21
CA GLY A 175 7.67 -14.08 1.77
C GLY A 175 6.43 -13.43 1.16
N PHE A 176 5.25 -13.73 1.70
CA PHE A 176 3.98 -13.15 1.23
C PHE A 176 3.96 -11.62 1.35
N ARG A 177 4.47 -11.08 2.46
CA ARG A 177 4.56 -9.64 2.68
C ARG A 177 5.46 -8.95 1.65
N LYS A 178 6.62 -9.56 1.34
CA LYS A 178 7.52 -9.06 0.30
C LYS A 178 6.85 -9.11 -1.06
N GLN A 179 6.15 -10.19 -1.37
CA GLN A 179 5.42 -10.33 -2.62
C GLN A 179 4.29 -9.30 -2.75
N ALA A 180 3.52 -9.06 -1.68
CA ALA A 180 2.47 -8.04 -1.63
C ALA A 180 3.03 -6.62 -1.83
N ALA A 181 4.09 -6.25 -1.08
CA ALA A 181 4.72 -4.94 -1.22
C ALA A 181 5.31 -4.72 -2.63
N ASN A 182 5.95 -5.75 -3.20
CA ASN A 182 6.41 -5.70 -4.58
C ASN A 182 5.24 -5.58 -5.54
N GLY A 183 4.17 -6.37 -5.36
CA GLY A 183 2.96 -6.32 -6.17
C GLY A 183 2.36 -4.92 -6.22
N LEU A 184 2.26 -4.24 -5.07
CA LEU A 184 1.78 -2.86 -5.01
C LEU A 184 2.72 -1.89 -5.75
N LEU A 185 4.03 -2.04 -5.56
CA LEU A 185 5.04 -1.19 -6.20
C LEU A 185 5.07 -1.35 -7.74
N TRP A 186 4.88 -2.58 -8.24
CA TRP A 186 4.78 -2.90 -9.66
C TRP A 186 3.39 -2.59 -10.25
N GLY A 187 2.35 -2.68 -9.42
CA GLY A 187 0.98 -2.34 -9.80
C GLY A 187 0.80 -0.85 -10.06
N LEU A 188 1.50 0.03 -9.35
CA LEU A 188 1.36 1.48 -9.48
C LEU A 188 1.70 2.04 -10.89
N PRO A 189 2.83 1.70 -11.53
CA PRO A 189 3.08 2.14 -12.91
C PRO A 189 2.12 1.47 -13.92
N ALA A 190 1.70 0.22 -13.67
CA ALA A 190 0.73 -0.46 -14.53
C ALA A 190 -0.66 0.18 -14.45
N PHE A 191 -1.09 0.57 -13.25
CA PHE A 191 -2.32 1.34 -13.00
C PHE A 191 -2.32 2.64 -13.79
N LEU A 192 -1.25 3.43 -13.64
CA LEU A 192 -1.12 4.72 -14.31
C LEU A 192 -1.17 4.58 -15.84
N LEU A 193 -0.52 3.55 -16.38
CA LEU A 193 -0.54 3.27 -17.82
C LEU A 193 -1.95 2.85 -18.29
N GLY A 194 -2.64 2.02 -17.50
CA GLY A 194 -4.01 1.60 -17.75
C GLY A 194 -5.02 2.77 -17.77
N GLU A 195 -4.91 3.70 -16.81
CA GLU A 195 -5.69 4.95 -16.79
C GLU A 195 -5.43 5.82 -18.02
N GLY A 196 -4.17 5.90 -18.46
CA GLY A 196 -3.80 6.60 -19.70
C GLY A 196 -4.46 5.98 -20.94
N CYS A 197 -4.54 4.65 -21.01
CA CYS A 197 -5.27 3.95 -22.08
C CYS A 197 -6.78 4.21 -22.00
N GLU A 198 -7.37 4.28 -20.80
CA GLU A 198 -8.79 4.59 -20.62
C GLU A 198 -9.12 6.00 -21.11
N LEU A 199 -8.32 7.00 -20.72
CA LEU A 199 -8.48 8.39 -21.14
C LEU A 199 -8.34 8.56 -22.66
N TYR A 200 -7.37 7.87 -23.27
CA TYR A 200 -7.23 7.81 -24.72
C TYR A 200 -8.52 7.28 -25.39
N MET A 201 -9.10 6.22 -24.85
CA MET A 201 -10.34 5.64 -25.38
C MET A 201 -11.54 6.57 -25.22
N LYS A 202 -11.65 7.27 -24.08
CA LYS A 202 -12.74 8.25 -23.83
C LYS A 202 -12.69 9.43 -24.79
N ASP A 203 -11.49 9.97 -25.07
CA ASP A 203 -11.31 11.05 -26.03
C ASP A 203 -11.74 10.63 -27.45
N GLN A 204 -11.48 9.39 -27.84
CA GLN A 204 -11.91 8.82 -29.12
C GLN A 204 -13.40 8.44 -29.18
N MET A 205 -14.12 8.39 -28.05
CA MET A 205 -15.57 8.12 -28.01
C MET A 205 -16.40 9.40 -27.99
N GLY A 206 -15.86 10.52 -27.50
CA GLY A 206 -16.58 11.80 -27.46
C GLY A 206 -16.82 12.45 -28.83
N VAL A 207 -16.29 11.85 -29.90
CA VAL A 207 -16.58 12.21 -31.29
C VAL A 207 -17.72 11.30 -31.75
N ASP A 208 -18.96 11.67 -31.43
CA ASP A 208 -20.15 10.95 -31.90
C ASP A 208 -20.15 10.86 -33.44
N GLU A 209 -20.54 9.70 -33.97
CA GLU A 209 -20.53 9.36 -35.41
C GLU A 209 -21.38 10.31 -36.29
N ASP A 210 -22.25 11.11 -35.68
CA ASP A 210 -23.25 11.92 -36.39
C ASP A 210 -22.76 13.32 -36.83
N ASP A 211 -21.63 13.83 -36.35
CA ASP A 211 -21.09 15.15 -36.76
C ASP A 211 -19.82 14.97 -37.62
N VAL A 212 -20.03 14.55 -38.86
CA VAL A 212 -19.00 14.43 -39.92
C VAL A 212 -18.41 15.81 -40.22
N LYS A 213 -17.39 16.22 -39.46
CA LYS A 213 -16.60 17.43 -39.75
C LYS A 213 -15.09 17.15 -39.79
N PRO A 214 -14.33 17.92 -40.60
CA PRO A 214 -12.88 17.75 -40.84
C PRO A 214 -11.98 18.04 -39.62
N GLN A 215 -12.50 18.05 -38.39
CA GLN A 215 -11.75 18.28 -37.15
C GLN A 215 -11.25 16.97 -36.50
N ALA A 216 -11.26 15.84 -37.19
CA ALA A 216 -10.80 14.56 -36.63
C ALA A 216 -9.29 14.54 -36.28
N LEU A 217 -8.47 15.36 -36.94
CA LEU A 217 -7.02 15.41 -36.70
C LEU A 217 -6.61 15.97 -35.33
N PRO A 218 -7.10 17.15 -34.88
CA PRO A 218 -6.70 17.71 -33.58
C PRO A 218 -7.09 16.81 -32.39
N HIS A 219 -8.27 16.18 -32.41
CA HIS A 219 -8.68 15.25 -31.35
C HIS A 219 -7.74 14.04 -31.25
N ARG A 220 -7.40 13.43 -32.39
CA ARG A 220 -6.44 12.30 -32.43
C ARG A 220 -5.08 12.69 -31.84
N MET A 221 -4.56 13.86 -32.22
CA MET A 221 -3.29 14.35 -31.66
C MET A 221 -3.39 14.56 -30.15
N GLY A 222 -4.52 15.10 -29.65
CA GLY A 222 -4.79 15.26 -28.24
C GLY A 222 -4.68 13.94 -27.46
N GLY A 223 -5.40 12.91 -27.90
CA GLY A 223 -5.32 11.57 -27.30
C GLY A 223 -3.91 11.00 -27.26
N PHE A 224 -3.13 11.11 -28.36
CA PHE A 224 -1.75 10.64 -28.38
C PHE A 224 -0.83 11.38 -27.41
N VAL A 225 -0.99 12.71 -27.28
CA VAL A 225 -0.22 13.51 -26.31
C VAL A 225 -0.55 13.08 -24.89
N ILE A 226 -1.83 12.88 -24.57
CA ILE A 226 -2.26 12.38 -23.25
C ILE A 226 -1.62 11.02 -22.97
N LEU A 227 -1.74 10.06 -23.90
CA LEU A 227 -1.16 8.73 -23.74
C LEU A 227 0.36 8.78 -23.55
N ALA A 228 1.08 9.60 -24.34
CA ALA A 228 2.52 9.77 -24.23
C ALA A 228 2.93 10.34 -22.86
N CYS A 229 2.18 11.30 -22.33
CA CYS A 229 2.40 11.82 -20.97
C CYS A 229 2.25 10.74 -19.91
N PHE A 230 1.20 9.90 -19.99
CA PHE A 230 0.99 8.79 -19.06
C PHE A 230 2.07 7.71 -19.16
N ILE A 231 2.53 7.38 -20.37
CA ILE A 231 3.67 6.47 -20.59
C ILE A 231 4.92 7.04 -19.92
N PHE A 232 5.24 8.32 -20.15
CA PHE A 232 6.40 8.96 -19.55
C PHE A 232 6.34 8.96 -18.01
N MET A 233 5.20 9.32 -17.44
CA MET A 233 4.99 9.26 -15.98
C MET A 233 5.13 7.83 -15.43
N SER A 234 4.56 6.83 -16.12
CA SER A 234 4.67 5.42 -15.72
C SER A 234 6.14 4.95 -15.76
N CYS A 235 6.88 5.27 -16.83
CA CYS A 235 8.31 4.97 -16.92
C CYS A 235 9.13 5.66 -15.82
N TYR A 236 8.79 6.90 -15.48
CA TYR A 236 9.47 7.66 -14.43
C TYR A 236 9.25 7.02 -13.05
N ILE A 237 8.00 6.70 -12.70
CA ILE A 237 7.64 5.99 -11.46
C ILE A 237 8.34 4.63 -11.40
N TRP A 238 8.32 3.89 -12.50
CA TRP A 238 8.98 2.59 -12.58
C TRP A 238 10.49 2.70 -12.31
N ARG A 239 11.15 3.72 -12.87
CA ARG A 239 12.57 3.99 -12.62
C ARG A 239 12.84 4.29 -11.14
N ILE A 240 11.98 5.09 -10.51
CA ILE A 240 12.05 5.39 -9.07
C ILE A 240 11.91 4.10 -8.25
N ALA A 241 10.90 3.29 -8.54
CA ALA A 241 10.66 2.01 -7.87
C ALA A 241 11.87 1.07 -7.96
N ARG A 242 12.43 0.91 -9.17
CA ARG A 242 13.64 0.08 -9.38
C ARG A 242 14.84 0.59 -8.60
N ARG A 243 15.09 1.90 -8.58
CA ARG A 243 16.22 2.45 -7.83
C ARG A 243 16.06 2.31 -6.33
N HIS A 244 14.87 2.54 -5.78
CA HIS A 244 14.62 2.31 -4.36
C HIS A 244 14.83 0.84 -3.98
N GLN A 245 14.34 -0.11 -4.79
CA GLN A 245 14.54 -1.53 -4.54
C GLN A 245 16.02 -1.92 -4.58
N GLN A 246 16.79 -1.37 -5.51
CA GLN A 246 18.23 -1.64 -5.61
C GLN A 246 18.99 -1.11 -4.40
N ILE A 247 18.75 0.14 -4.01
CA ILE A 247 19.40 0.75 -2.84
C ILE A 247 19.04 -0.02 -1.57
N PHE A 248 17.77 -0.40 -1.42
CA PHE A 248 17.30 -1.21 -0.30
C PHE A 248 18.04 -2.55 -0.26
N ASN A 249 18.10 -3.29 -1.37
CA ASN A 249 18.79 -4.57 -1.43
C ASN A 249 20.28 -4.42 -1.09
N MET A 250 20.96 -3.39 -1.62
CA MET A 250 22.38 -3.17 -1.34
C MET A 250 22.64 -2.97 0.16
N ARG A 251 21.87 -2.11 0.82
CA ARG A 251 22.04 -1.83 2.27
C ARG A 251 21.60 -3.02 3.12
N TYR A 252 20.45 -3.61 2.80
CA TYR A 252 19.88 -4.71 3.58
C TYR A 252 20.81 -5.93 3.65
N TYR A 253 21.40 -6.32 2.52
CA TYR A 253 22.30 -7.48 2.49
C TYR A 253 23.71 -7.16 3.00
N GLN A 254 24.22 -5.93 2.80
CA GLN A 254 25.51 -5.51 3.36
C GLN A 254 25.51 -5.58 4.89
N ASP A 255 24.47 -5.06 5.53
CA ASP A 255 24.40 -5.03 6.99
C ASP A 255 24.24 -6.42 7.61
N HIS A 256 23.46 -7.31 6.96
CA HIS A 256 23.32 -8.70 7.43
C HIS A 256 24.65 -9.47 7.33
N GLN A 257 25.43 -9.25 6.27
CA GLN A 257 26.73 -9.89 6.12
C GLN A 257 27.75 -9.33 7.12
N ALA A 258 27.76 -8.02 7.36
CA ALA A 258 28.63 -7.40 8.35
C ALA A 258 28.31 -7.89 9.77
N GLY A 259 27.02 -7.91 10.14
CA GLY A 259 26.57 -8.42 11.44
C GLY A 259 26.90 -9.89 11.64
N ALA A 260 26.63 -10.73 10.64
CA ALA A 260 26.96 -12.16 10.69
C ALA A 260 28.47 -12.39 10.77
N ARG A 261 29.28 -11.62 10.04
CA ARG A 261 30.75 -11.69 10.12
C ARG A 261 31.24 -11.32 11.52
N ASN A 262 30.76 -10.21 12.08
CA ASN A 262 31.17 -9.77 13.42
C ASN A 262 30.78 -10.80 14.49
N LEU A 263 29.59 -11.41 14.37
CA LEU A 263 29.15 -12.47 15.27
C LEU A 263 30.03 -13.72 15.12
N MET A 264 30.32 -14.13 13.89
CA MET A 264 31.15 -15.30 13.61
C MET A 264 32.60 -15.10 14.07
N GLU A 265 33.12 -13.88 13.93
CA GLU A 265 34.43 -13.49 14.46
C GLU A 265 34.46 -13.46 15.99
N SER A 266 33.36 -13.07 16.63
CA SER A 266 33.23 -13.12 18.10
C SER A 266 33.15 -14.56 18.66
N LEU A 267 32.56 -15.48 17.89
CA LEU A 267 32.40 -16.89 18.27
C LEU A 267 33.63 -17.76 17.95
N MET A 268 34.58 -17.26 17.17
CA MET A 268 35.85 -17.95 16.94
C MET A 268 36.67 -18.02 18.24
N PRO A 269 37.18 -19.21 18.63
CA PRO A 269 37.99 -19.37 19.82
C PRO A 269 39.29 -18.56 19.74
N ASP A 270 39.72 -17.99 20.86
CA ASP A 270 40.86 -17.05 20.91
C ASP A 270 42.17 -17.65 20.37
N SER A 271 42.32 -18.98 20.37
CA SER A 271 43.47 -19.67 19.77
C SER A 271 43.56 -19.47 18.25
N GLU A 272 42.44 -19.51 17.53
CA GLU A 272 42.41 -19.21 16.09
C GLU A 272 42.55 -17.72 15.81
N ARG A 273 42.00 -16.88 16.70
CA ARG A 273 42.11 -15.42 16.59
C ARG A 273 43.57 -14.98 16.73
N ASN A 274 44.32 -15.56 17.68
CA ASN A 274 45.74 -15.29 17.90
C ASN A 274 46.64 -15.83 16.77
N MET A 275 46.26 -16.93 16.10
CA MET A 275 46.95 -17.38 14.88
C MET A 275 46.79 -16.40 13.72
N ARG A 276 45.62 -15.76 13.59
CA ARG A 276 45.37 -14.79 12.51
C ARG A 276 46.01 -13.43 12.74
N THR A 277 46.07 -12.96 13.98
CA THR A 277 46.63 -11.64 14.31
C THR A 277 48.16 -11.63 14.35
N GLY A 278 48.83 -12.77 14.16
CA GLY A 278 50.29 -12.85 14.13
C GLY A 278 50.95 -12.47 15.45
N LEU A 279 50.19 -12.48 16.55
CA LEU A 279 50.62 -12.04 17.89
C LEU A 279 51.37 -13.14 18.66
N PHE A 280 52.09 -14.00 17.94
CA PHE A 280 53.13 -14.88 18.47
C PHE A 280 54.48 -14.33 18.01
N SER A 281 54.94 -13.25 18.67
CA SER A 281 56.35 -12.87 18.68
C SER A 281 56.90 -13.05 20.08
#